data_AF-A0A955J441-F1
#
_entry.id   AF-A0A955J441-F1
#
_cell.length_a   1.000
_cell.length_b   1.000
_cell.length_c   1.000
_cell.angle_alpha   90.00
_cell.angle_beta   90.00
_cell.angle_gamma   90.00
#
_symmetry.space_group_name_H-M   'P 1'
#
loop_
_entity.id
_entity.type
_entity.pdbx_description
1 polymer ?
#
loop_
_entity_poly.entity_id
_entity_poly.type
_entity_poly.pdbx_seq_one_letter_code
_entity_poly.pdbx_strand_id
1 'polypeptide(L)' 'MRPVIDAHGPHWGAKGARDLFAHFAALAGPTGLMSEEYGVSTRRALGNHPQAYTHAGLIECAVALAALDA' A
#
# COMPACT_ATOMS: atom_id res chain seq x y z
N MET A 1 7.95 -5.16 11.61
CA MET A 1 8.43 -3.99 10.83
C MET A 1 7.44 -2.85 11.08
N ARG A 2 7.82 -1.57 10.96
CA ARG A 2 6.82 -0.49 10.98
C ARG A 2 6.15 -0.45 9.59
N PRO A 3 4.81 -0.33 9.50
CA PRO A 3 4.14 -0.21 8.22
C PRO A 3 4.63 1.07 7.52
N VAL A 4 4.85 0.97 6.21
CA VAL A 4 5.32 2.09 5.39
C VAL A 4 4.25 3.19 5.25
N ILE A 5 2.97 2.81 5.37
CA ILE A 5 1.83 3.73 5.47
C ILE A 5 1.36 3.69 6.93
N ASP A 6 1.69 4.71 7.71
CA ASP A 6 1.51 4.72 9.18
C ASP A 6 0.91 6.04 9.67
N ALA A 7 -0.33 6.04 10.14
CA ALA A 7 -1.02 7.24 10.63
C ALA A 7 -0.28 8.06 11.71
N HIS A 8 0.69 7.46 12.41
CA HIS A 8 1.52 8.12 13.42
C HIS A 8 2.83 8.71 12.84
N GLY A 9 3.03 8.57 11.53
CA GLY A 9 4.17 9.11 10.81
C GLY A 9 4.11 10.64 10.65
N PRO A 10 5.26 11.33 10.56
CA PRO A 10 5.32 12.80 10.55
C PRO A 10 4.66 13.50 9.35
N HIS A 11 4.20 12.77 8.33
CA HIS A 11 3.99 13.33 7.00
C HIS A 11 2.54 13.36 6.50
N TRP A 12 1.63 12.56 7.07
CA TRP A 12 0.29 12.37 6.47
C TRP A 12 -0.89 12.28 7.45
N GLY A 13 -0.67 11.96 8.74
CA GLY A 13 -1.74 11.76 9.72
C GLY A 13 -2.74 10.66 9.33
N ALA A 14 -3.77 10.41 10.14
CA ALA A 14 -4.69 9.29 9.90
C ALA A 14 -5.45 9.37 8.56
N LYS A 15 -5.84 10.58 8.13
CA LYS A 15 -6.51 10.76 6.85
C LYS A 15 -5.57 10.51 5.67
N GLY A 16 -4.39 11.12 5.66
CA GLY A 16 -3.45 10.96 4.56
C GLY A 16 -2.92 9.53 4.45
N ALA A 17 -2.78 8.81 5.57
CA ALA A 17 -2.45 7.39 5.55
C ALA A 17 -3.54 6.56 4.84
N ARG A 18 -4.82 6.80 5.14
CA ARG A 18 -5.94 6.13 4.47
C ARG A 18 -6.03 6.47 2.99
N ASP A 19 -5.85 7.74 2.63
CA ASP A 19 -5.88 8.19 1.23
C ASP A 19 -4.74 7.52 0.42
N LEU A 20 -3.54 7.43 0.99
CA LEU A 20 -2.39 6.77 0.36
C LEU A 20 -2.60 5.25 0.23
N PHE A 21 -3.10 4.60 1.28
CA PHE A 21 -3.44 3.18 1.26
C PHE A 21 -4.46 2.87 0.16
N ALA A 22 -5.52 3.65 0.06
CA ALA A 22 -6.54 3.49 -0.98
C ALA A 22 -5.95 3.65 -2.39
N HIS A 23 -5.01 4.58 -2.58
CA HIS A 23 -4.33 4.76 -3.86
C HIS A 23 -3.50 3.53 -4.25
N PHE A 24 -2.73 2.97 -3.32
CA PHE A 24 -1.92 1.77 -3.57
C PHE A 24 -2.78 0.53 -3.78
N ALA A 25 -3.84 0.35 -3.00
CA ALA A 25 -4.77 -0.75 -3.18
C ALA A 25 -5.45 -0.72 -4.57
N ALA A 26 -5.72 0.47 -5.10
CA ALA A 26 -6.28 0.64 -6.44
C ALA A 26 -5.29 0.32 -7.58
N LEU A 27 -3.98 0.16 -7.31
CA LEU A 27 -2.99 -0.27 -8.30
C LEU A 27 -3.02 -1.80 -8.53
N ALA A 28 -3.71 -2.56 -7.67
CA ALA A 28 -3.93 -3.97 -7.92
C ALA A 28 -4.72 -4.16 -9.22
N GLY A 29 -4.21 -5.02 -10.10
CA GLY A 29 -4.87 -5.32 -11.37
C GLY A 29 -6.17 -6.13 -11.19
N PRO A 30 -6.80 -6.56 -12.30
CA PRO A 30 -8.05 -7.34 -12.26
C PRO A 30 -7.97 -8.65 -11.44
N THR A 31 -6.78 -9.18 -11.23
CA THR A 31 -6.53 -10.38 -10.42
C THR A 31 -6.42 -10.09 -8.92
N GLY A 32 -6.40 -8.82 -8.52
CA GLY A 32 -6.09 -8.40 -7.15
C GLY A 32 -4.59 -8.50 -6.80
N LEU A 33 -3.73 -8.85 -7.75
CA LEU A 33 -2.30 -9.03 -7.51
C LEU A 33 -1.49 -7.78 -7.87
N MET A 34 -0.48 -7.49 -7.05
CA MET A 34 0.48 -6.39 -7.24
C MET A 34 1.84 -6.89 -7.73
N SER A 35 2.52 -6.04 -8.49
CA SER A 35 3.94 -6.19 -8.82
C SER A 35 4.86 -5.64 -7.73
N GLU A 36 6.15 -5.90 -7.86
CA GLU A 36 7.19 -5.36 -6.99
C GLU A 36 7.28 -3.84 -7.03
N GLU A 37 7.23 -3.27 -8.24
CA GLU A 37 7.32 -1.82 -8.46
C GLU A 37 6.15 -1.34 -9.30
N TYR A 38 5.78 -0.07 -9.13
CA TYR A 38 4.89 0.65 -10.03
C TYR A 38 5.60 1.89 -10.58
N GLY A 39 5.82 1.92 -11.90
CA GLY A 39 6.44 3.06 -12.56
C GLY A 39 5.47 4.24 -12.61
N VAL A 40 5.73 5.30 -11.85
CA VAL A 40 4.83 6.47 -11.76
C VAL A 40 4.70 7.21 -13.10
N SER A 41 5.82 7.38 -13.81
CA SER A 41 5.84 8.05 -15.12
C SER A 41 5.17 7.22 -16.22
N THR A 42 5.40 5.90 -16.19
CA THR A 42 4.89 4.97 -17.21
C THR A 42 3.47 4.47 -16.90
N ARG A 43 3.03 4.61 -15.64
CA ARG A 43 1.77 4.07 -15.09
C ARG A 43 1.64 2.58 -15.36
N ARG A 44 2.69 1.84 -15.08
CA ARG A 44 2.77 0.38 -15.33
C ARG A 44 3.34 -0.35 -14.13
N ALA A 45 2.83 -1.56 -13.93
CA ALA A 45 3.46 -2.57 -13.09
C ALA A 45 4.83 -2.96 -13.66
N LEU A 46 5.85 -3.00 -12.81
CA LEU A 46 7.23 -3.32 -13.15
C LEU A 46 7.78 -4.38 -12.19
N GLY A 47 8.78 -5.14 -12.65
CA GLY A 47 9.43 -6.17 -11.85
C GLY A 47 8.58 -7.42 -11.67
N ASN A 48 8.82 -8.14 -10.57
CA ASN A 48 8.19 -9.43 -10.31
C ASN A 48 6.68 -9.30 -10.13
N HIS A 49 5.93 -10.23 -10.71
CA HIS A 49 4.48 -10.31 -10.57
C HIS A 49 4.01 -11.78 -10.49
N PRO A 50 3.24 -12.17 -9.45
CA PRO A 50 2.92 -11.38 -8.25
C PRO A 50 4.13 -11.25 -7.31
N GLN A 51 4.23 -10.15 -6.54
CA GLN A 51 5.26 -9.97 -5.53
C GLN A 51 4.68 -10.10 -4.10
N ALA A 52 4.97 -11.20 -3.42
CA ALA A 52 4.58 -11.49 -2.05
C ALA A 52 4.90 -10.36 -1.05
N TYR A 53 6.09 -9.75 -1.11
CA TYR A 53 6.48 -8.72 -0.15
C TYR A 53 5.67 -7.42 -0.30
N THR A 54 5.28 -7.04 -1.52
CA THR A 54 4.38 -5.90 -1.75
C THR A 54 3.03 -6.14 -1.10
N HIS A 55 2.48 -7.35 -1.24
CA HIS A 55 1.22 -7.71 -0.60
C HIS A 55 1.34 -7.74 0.93
N ALA A 56 2.41 -8.35 1.45
CA ALA A 56 2.66 -8.39 2.89
C ALA A 56 2.73 -6.98 3.49
N GLY A 57 3.47 -6.07 2.86
CA GLY A 57 3.56 -4.68 3.30
C GLY A 57 2.22 -3.95 3.26
N LEU A 58 1.40 -4.17 2.21
CA LEU A 58 0.07 -3.56 2.12
C LEU A 58 -0.90 -4.12 3.18
N ILE A 59 -0.83 -5.42 3.48
CA ILE A 59 -1.60 -6.07 4.54
C ILE A 59 -1.23 -5.50 5.92
N GLU A 60 0.07 -5.34 6.21
CA GLU A 60 0.53 -4.72 7.45
C GLU A 60 -0.02 -3.29 7.61
N CYS A 61 -0.05 -2.50 6.53
CA CYS A 61 -0.65 -1.17 6.54
C CYS A 61 -2.16 -1.23 6.80
N ALA A 62 -2.88 -2.17 6.18
CA ALA A 62 -4.32 -2.34 6.39
C ALA A 62 -4.64 -2.66 7.86
N VAL A 63 -3.89 -3.57 8.48
CA VAL A 63 -4.05 -3.95 9.89
C VAL A 63 -3.79 -2.74 10.81
N ALA A 64 -2.72 -1.99 10.56
CA ALA A 64 -2.38 -0.81 11.35
C ALA A 64 -3.44 0.29 11.24
N LEU A 65 -4.00 0.53 10.04
CA LEU A 65 -5.06 1.50 9.84
C LEU A 65 -6.38 1.06 10.49
N ALA A 66 -6.73 -0.23 10.40
CA ALA A 66 -7.94 -0.76 11.03
C ALA A 66 -7.91 -0.61 12.56
N ALA A 67 -6.73 -0.71 13.18
CA ALA A 67 -6.57 -0.53 14.62
C ALA A 67 -6.82 0.91 15.11
N LEU A 68 -6.91 1.90 14.21
CA LEU A 68 -7.25 3.29 14.57
C LEU A 68 -8.76 3.51 14.76
N ASP A 69 -9.58 2.59 14.26
CA ASP A 69 -11.04 2.65 14.29
C ASP A 69 -11.65 1.71 15.36
N ALA A 70 -10.79 1.04 16.15
CA ALA A 70 -11.15 0.15 17.25
C ALA A 70 -11.10 0.89 18.59
#